data_AF-A0ABD2P6H9-F1
#
_entry.id   AF-A0ABD2P6H9-F1
#
_cell.length_a   1.000
_cell.length_b   1.000
_cell.length_c   1.000
_cell.angle_alpha   90.00
_cell.angle_beta   90.00
_cell.angle_gamma   90.00
#
_symmetry.space_group_name_H-M   'P 1'
#
loop_
_entity.id
_entity.type
_entity.pdbx_description
1 polymer ?
#
loop_
_entity_poly.entity_id
_entity_poly.type
_entity_poly.pdbx_seq_one_letter_code
_entity_poly.pdbx_strand_id
1 'polypeptide(L)'
;MGSNKPLFRELNADDPEPEATEIESLCMNCHANGITRLLLTKIPFYKDVIVMSFTCEECGFQNNEIQSGAPIAQKGIRFTLKVETDRDLSRQVVKSDYTSVKIPELEFEISSQSQKGEVTTVEGIIDRAITGLEQDQVVRRITHPEDAEKIDKFVDRLKSLKESNEFFTLIIEDISGCSFIENPNAPQTDKSLKIENFIRTKDQDHQLGVFTNEEVTGKKENALLKPIQEGEYPLEDFEGEILSFPTNCPGCNVPCETNMKMTGILLFIYLYSI
;
A
#
# COMPACT_ATOMS: atom_id res chain seq x y z
N MET A 1 -28.99 20.16 -11.36
CA MET A 1 -28.00 19.64 -12.32
C MET A 1 -26.75 19.29 -11.53
N GLY A 2 -26.71 18.10 -10.93
CA GLY A 2 -25.56 17.64 -10.13
C GLY A 2 -24.47 17.17 -11.08
N SER A 3 -23.31 17.81 -11.05
CA SER A 3 -22.15 17.39 -11.84
C SER A 3 -21.72 16.00 -11.37
N ASN A 4 -21.89 14.99 -12.22
CA ASN A 4 -21.41 13.62 -12.03
C ASN A 4 -19.87 13.64 -12.16
N LYS A 5 -19.18 14.09 -11.10
CA LYS A 5 -17.73 14.20 -11.08
C LYS A 5 -17.12 12.84 -10.64
N PRO A 6 -16.02 12.40 -11.26
CA PRO A 6 -15.37 11.14 -10.92
C PRO A 6 -14.79 11.17 -9.49
N LEU A 7 -14.81 10.01 -8.82
CA LEU A 7 -14.33 9.81 -7.44
C LEU A 7 -12.81 10.03 -7.30
N PHE A 8 -12.03 9.65 -8.32
CA PHE A 8 -10.60 9.94 -8.42
C PHE A 8 -10.36 11.04 -9.45
N ARG A 9 -9.71 12.13 -9.04
CA ARG A 9 -9.39 13.27 -9.91
C ARG A 9 -7.88 13.47 -10.04
N GLU A 10 -7.44 14.00 -11.17
CA GLU A 10 -6.04 14.38 -11.33
C GLU A 10 -5.68 15.51 -10.36
N LEU A 11 -4.48 15.46 -9.77
CA LEU A 11 -3.95 16.59 -9.00
C LEU A 11 -3.77 17.79 -9.95
N ASN A 12 -4.57 18.83 -9.76
CA ASN A 12 -4.43 20.09 -10.50
C ASN A 12 -4.04 21.21 -9.54
N ALA A 13 -2.97 21.94 -9.86
CA ALA A 13 -2.44 23.02 -9.02
C ALA A 13 -3.37 24.24 -8.96
N ASP A 14 -4.29 24.36 -9.92
CA ASP A 14 -5.27 25.45 -10.01
C ASP A 14 -6.62 25.09 -9.34
N ASP A 15 -6.73 23.95 -8.66
CA ASP A 15 -7.95 23.57 -7.92
C ASP A 15 -7.87 24.09 -6.46
N PRO A 16 -8.62 25.15 -6.10
CA PRO A 16 -8.52 25.79 -4.79
C PRO A 16 -9.11 24.97 -3.64
N GLU A 17 -9.91 23.95 -3.94
CA GLU A 17 -10.51 23.02 -2.97
C GLU A 17 -10.47 21.60 -3.52
N PRO A 18 -9.35 20.86 -3.36
CA PRO A 18 -9.39 19.43 -3.57
C PRO A 18 -10.47 18.87 -2.63
N GLU A 19 -11.58 18.37 -3.20
CA GLU A 19 -12.69 17.76 -2.46
C GLU A 19 -12.14 16.54 -1.66
N ALA A 20 -11.68 16.81 -0.44
CA ALA A 20 -11.20 15.81 0.50
C ALA A 20 -12.39 15.31 1.32
N THR A 21 -12.55 14.00 1.38
CA THR A 21 -13.57 13.38 2.23
C THR A 21 -13.06 13.37 3.66
N GLU A 22 -13.74 14.05 4.58
CA GLU A 22 -13.39 14.05 6.00
C GLU A 22 -14.16 12.94 6.74
N ILE A 23 -13.46 12.19 7.58
CA ILE A 23 -14.03 11.11 8.40
C ILE A 23 -13.51 11.25 9.83
N GLU A 24 -14.37 11.17 10.83
CA GLU A 24 -13.94 11.06 12.22
C GLU A 24 -13.27 9.70 12.48
N SER A 25 -12.11 9.71 13.13
CA SER A 25 -11.29 8.51 13.36
C SER A 25 -10.65 8.52 14.74
N LEU A 26 -10.44 7.34 15.32
CA LEU A 26 -9.79 7.21 16.62
C LEU A 26 -8.30 7.60 16.56
N CYS A 27 -7.87 8.49 17.44
CA CYS A 27 -6.46 8.85 17.62
C CYS A 27 -5.70 7.73 18.33
N MET A 28 -4.68 7.17 17.69
CA MET A 28 -3.87 6.09 18.29
C MET A 28 -2.93 6.58 19.42
N ASN A 29 -2.73 7.89 19.56
CA ASN A 29 -1.89 8.46 20.61
C ASN A 29 -2.68 8.70 21.91
N CYS A 30 -3.84 9.37 21.82
CA CYS A 30 -4.62 9.78 22.99
C CYS A 30 -5.98 9.09 23.12
N HIS A 31 -6.36 8.25 22.15
CA HIS A 31 -7.64 7.53 22.10
C HIS A 31 -8.90 8.42 22.07
N ALA A 32 -8.75 9.73 21.81
CA ALA A 32 -9.85 10.62 21.47
C ALA A 32 -10.14 10.57 19.95
N ASN A 33 -11.26 11.11 19.50
CA ASN A 33 -11.52 11.22 18.06
C ASN A 33 -10.73 12.38 17.46
N GLY A 34 -10.17 12.17 16.27
CA GLY A 34 -9.63 13.19 15.38
C GLY A 34 -10.26 13.11 14.00
N ILE A 35 -9.75 13.89 13.06
CA ILE A 35 -10.28 13.99 11.70
C ILE A 35 -9.27 13.38 10.73
N THR A 36 -9.69 12.40 9.93
CA THR A 36 -8.96 11.89 8.78
C THR A 36 -9.49 12.51 7.50
N ARG A 37 -8.64 13.20 6.75
CA ARG A 37 -8.94 13.74 5.42
C ARG A 37 -8.46 12.77 4.35
N LEU A 38 -9.34 12.32 3.47
CA LEU A 38 -9.03 11.43 2.37
C LEU A 38 -9.07 12.21 1.05
N LEU A 39 -7.94 12.26 0.36
CA LEU A 39 -7.81 12.82 -0.98
C LEU A 39 -7.61 11.70 -1.99
N LEU A 40 -8.66 11.43 -2.78
CA LEU A 40 -8.68 10.42 -3.82
C LEU A 40 -8.18 11.03 -5.13
N THR A 41 -6.93 10.73 -5.49
CA THR A 41 -6.28 11.39 -6.61
C THR A 41 -5.56 10.45 -7.58
N LYS A 42 -5.39 10.89 -8.82
CA LYS A 42 -4.57 10.22 -9.82
C LYS A 42 -3.27 11.00 -10.00
N ILE A 43 -2.15 10.32 -9.84
CA ILE A 43 -0.83 10.87 -10.18
C ILE A 43 -0.52 10.42 -11.62
N PRO A 44 -0.15 11.31 -12.55
CA PRO A 44 0.24 10.92 -13.90
C PRO A 44 1.31 9.82 -13.89
N PHE A 45 1.16 8.81 -14.75
CA PHE A 45 2.01 7.60 -14.80
C PHE A 45 1.92 6.66 -13.58
N TYR A 46 1.07 6.97 -12.60
CA TYR A 46 0.77 6.12 -11.45
C TYR A 46 -0.74 5.82 -11.37
N LYS A 47 -1.11 4.75 -10.65
CA LYS A 47 -2.51 4.32 -10.51
C LYS A 47 -3.27 5.25 -9.54
N ASP A 48 -4.55 4.95 -9.30
CA ASP A 48 -5.38 5.67 -8.34
C ASP A 48 -4.76 5.64 -6.93
N VAL A 49 -4.69 6.78 -6.25
CA VAL A 49 -4.03 7.01 -4.96
C VAL A 49 -5.02 7.61 -3.96
N ILE A 50 -4.89 7.22 -2.69
CA ILE A 50 -5.62 7.75 -1.56
C ILE A 50 -4.60 8.38 -0.62
N VAL A 51 -4.57 9.70 -0.54
CA VAL A 51 -3.78 10.40 0.47
C VAL A 51 -4.66 10.60 1.69
N MET A 52 -4.25 10.04 2.82
CA MET A 52 -4.93 10.18 4.11
C MET A 52 -4.14 11.13 5.00
N SER A 53 -4.80 12.12 5.59
CA SER A 53 -4.22 13.06 6.54
C SER A 53 -5.05 13.07 7.82
N PHE A 54 -4.57 12.39 8.85
CA PHE A 54 -5.16 12.42 10.19
C PHE A 54 -4.63 13.60 11.01
N THR A 55 -5.52 14.29 11.72
CA THR A 55 -5.19 15.33 12.71
C THR A 55 -6.08 15.17 13.94
N CYS A 56 -5.48 15.13 15.12
CA CYS A 56 -6.18 15.14 16.39
C CYS A 56 -6.04 16.51 17.08
N GLU A 57 -7.16 17.20 17.29
CA GLU A 57 -7.16 18.53 17.93
C GLU A 57 -6.83 18.46 19.44
N GLU A 58 -7.15 17.35 20.10
CA GLU A 58 -6.95 17.17 21.54
C GLU A 58 -5.47 17.02 21.95
N CYS A 59 -4.69 16.25 21.19
CA CYS A 59 -3.28 16.00 21.52
C CYS A 59 -2.29 16.53 20.47
N GLY A 60 -2.78 17.10 19.37
CA GLY A 60 -1.95 17.61 18.27
C GLY A 60 -1.29 16.53 17.41
N PHE A 61 -1.60 15.24 17.60
CA PHE A 61 -1.03 14.16 16.80
C PHE A 61 -1.51 14.26 15.35
N GLN A 62 -0.58 14.12 14.41
CA GLN A 62 -0.84 14.14 12.97
C GLN A 62 -0.19 12.92 12.31
N ASN A 63 -0.88 12.34 11.32
CA ASN A 63 -0.36 11.22 10.55
C ASN A 63 -0.80 11.34 9.09
N ASN A 64 0.16 11.33 8.17
CA ASN A 64 -0.11 11.37 6.73
C ASN A 64 0.28 10.04 6.11
N GLU A 65 -0.65 9.36 5.45
CA GLU A 65 -0.44 8.06 4.80
C GLU A 65 -0.86 8.15 3.34
N ILE A 66 -0.12 7.49 2.45
CA ILE A 66 -0.48 7.38 1.04
C ILE A 66 -0.77 5.91 0.78
N GLN A 67 -2.00 5.61 0.39
CA GLN A 67 -2.44 4.27 0.04
C GLN A 67 -2.77 4.19 -1.45
N SER A 68 -2.58 3.01 -2.05
CA SER A 68 -3.05 2.76 -3.39
C SER A 68 -4.57 2.63 -3.37
N GLY A 69 -5.27 3.50 -4.10
CA GLY A 69 -6.72 3.40 -4.33
C GLY A 69 -7.09 2.41 -5.43
N ALA A 70 -6.10 1.91 -6.17
CA ALA A 70 -6.31 0.86 -7.15
C ALA A 70 -6.72 -0.45 -6.47
N PRO A 71 -7.73 -1.16 -7.00
CA PRO A 71 -8.07 -2.49 -6.51
C PRO A 71 -6.85 -3.40 -6.62
N ILE A 72 -6.72 -4.31 -5.64
CA ILE A 72 -5.70 -5.35 -5.65
C ILE A 72 -5.77 -6.06 -7.00
N ALA A 73 -4.65 -6.11 -7.71
CA ALA A 73 -4.63 -6.72 -9.03
C ALA A 73 -4.96 -8.21 -8.92
N GLN A 74 -5.51 -8.79 -9.98
CA GLN A 74 -5.81 -10.23 -10.00
C GLN A 74 -4.56 -11.10 -9.83
N LYS A 75 -3.39 -10.58 -10.22
CA LYS A 75 -2.09 -11.25 -10.20
C LYS A 75 -1.07 -10.41 -9.45
N GLY A 76 -0.14 -11.08 -8.79
CA GLY A 76 1.07 -10.42 -8.28
C GLY A 76 2.00 -10.05 -9.44
N ILE A 77 2.89 -9.12 -9.19
CA ILE A 77 3.86 -8.63 -10.17
C ILE A 77 5.28 -8.82 -9.64
N ARG A 78 6.18 -9.26 -10.52
CA ARG A 78 7.62 -9.38 -10.27
C ARG A 78 8.35 -8.50 -11.28
N PHE A 79 9.19 -7.62 -10.76
CA PHE A 79 10.15 -6.86 -11.52
C PHE A 79 11.54 -7.46 -11.30
N THR A 80 12.28 -7.64 -12.38
CA THR A 80 13.70 -7.99 -12.34
C THR A 80 14.45 -6.92 -13.12
N LEU A 81 15.10 -6.02 -12.38
CA LEU A 81 15.87 -4.91 -12.93
C LEU A 81 17.35 -5.24 -12.83
N LYS A 82 18.04 -5.18 -13.97
CA LYS A 82 19.51 -5.15 -14.00
C LYS A 82 19.97 -3.71 -13.85
N VAL A 83 20.68 -3.42 -12.78
CA VAL A 83 21.21 -2.09 -12.50
C VAL A 83 22.63 -2.04 -13.05
N GLU A 84 22.83 -1.30 -14.15
CA GLU A 84 24.12 -1.18 -14.83
C GLU A 84 24.64 0.26 -14.87
N THR A 85 23.78 1.25 -14.64
CA THR A 85 24.11 2.67 -14.78
C THR A 85 23.52 3.50 -13.65
N ASP A 86 24.09 4.68 -13.39
CA ASP A 86 23.52 5.68 -12.46
C ASP A 86 22.06 6.07 -12.81
N ARG A 87 21.74 5.99 -14.11
CA ARG A 87 20.36 6.23 -14.59
C ARG A 87 19.40 5.16 -14.10
N ASP A 88 19.86 3.93 -13.91
CA ASP A 88 19.06 2.85 -13.33
C ASP A 88 18.85 3.05 -11.83
N LEU A 89 19.85 3.56 -11.11
CA LEU A 89 19.72 3.94 -9.69
C LEU A 89 18.68 5.07 -9.49
N SER A 90 18.60 5.97 -10.46
CA SER A 90 17.69 7.12 -10.43
C SER A 90 16.24 6.81 -10.83
N ARG A 91 15.92 5.57 -11.22
CA ARG A 91 14.55 5.19 -11.63
C ARG A 91 13.58 5.36 -10.49
N GLN A 92 12.43 5.98 -10.74
CA GLN A 92 11.35 6.01 -9.76
C GLN A 92 10.77 4.62 -9.54
N VAL A 93 10.60 4.27 -8.27
CA VAL A 93 9.99 3.02 -7.81
C VAL A 93 8.83 3.39 -6.91
N VAL A 94 7.66 2.84 -7.19
CA VAL A 94 6.55 2.89 -6.26
C VAL A 94 6.39 1.52 -5.62
N LYS A 95 6.51 1.49 -4.31
CA LYS A 95 6.45 0.29 -3.48
C LYS A 95 5.12 0.23 -2.74
N SER A 96 4.48 -0.93 -2.72
CA SER A 96 3.35 -1.21 -1.81
C SER A 96 3.84 -1.71 -0.44
N ASP A 97 2.94 -1.75 0.54
CA ASP A 97 3.16 -2.39 1.85
C ASP A 97 3.50 -3.89 1.68
N TYR A 98 3.00 -4.52 0.62
CA TYR A 98 3.12 -5.96 0.36
C TYR A 98 4.30 -6.32 -0.55
N THR A 99 5.21 -5.37 -0.77
CA THR A 99 6.37 -5.57 -1.63
C THR A 99 7.55 -6.17 -0.88
N SER A 100 8.14 -7.21 -1.45
CA SER A 100 9.46 -7.73 -1.08
C SER A 100 10.51 -7.25 -2.06
N VAL A 101 11.69 -6.89 -1.55
CA VAL A 101 12.85 -6.46 -2.35
C VAL A 101 14.00 -7.42 -2.09
N LYS A 102 14.69 -7.87 -3.15
CA LYS A 102 15.83 -8.78 -3.05
C LYS A 102 16.99 -8.30 -3.93
N ILE A 103 18.20 -8.45 -3.40
CA ILE A 103 19.46 -8.31 -4.15
C ILE A 103 20.21 -9.63 -4.00
N PRO A 104 20.06 -10.58 -4.96
CA PRO A 104 20.62 -11.92 -4.84
C PRO A 104 22.14 -11.94 -4.66
N GLU A 105 22.86 -11.02 -5.29
CA GLU A 105 24.32 -10.92 -5.24
C GLU A 105 24.85 -10.58 -3.83
N LEU A 106 24.02 -9.94 -3.00
CA LEU A 106 24.33 -9.62 -1.61
C LEU A 106 23.64 -10.55 -0.61
N GLU A 107 22.83 -11.51 -1.06
CA GLU A 107 21.92 -12.28 -0.21
C GLU A 107 21.03 -11.37 0.67
N PHE A 108 20.64 -10.22 0.11
CA PHE A 108 19.86 -9.21 0.80
C PHE A 108 18.37 -9.37 0.49
N GLU A 109 17.53 -9.32 1.53
CA GLU A 109 16.08 -9.36 1.39
C GLU A 109 15.40 -8.40 2.38
N ILE A 110 14.48 -7.59 1.85
CA ILE A 110 13.48 -6.85 2.62
C ILE A 110 12.17 -7.60 2.47
N SER A 111 11.66 -8.14 3.57
CA SER A 111 10.39 -8.88 3.58
C SER A 111 9.20 -7.94 3.38
N SER A 112 8.11 -8.47 2.80
CA SER A 112 6.83 -7.77 2.71
C SER A 112 6.35 -7.32 4.09
N GLN A 113 5.62 -6.20 4.16
CA GLN A 113 5.08 -5.58 5.38
C GLN A 113 6.11 -5.09 6.41
N SER A 114 7.42 -5.24 6.15
CA SER A 114 8.46 -4.63 7.00
C SER A 114 8.51 -3.10 6.87
N GLN A 115 8.01 -2.57 5.74
CA GLN A 115 8.06 -1.16 5.39
C GLN A 115 6.75 -0.76 4.70
N LYS A 116 6.25 0.44 5.06
CA LYS A 116 5.12 1.08 4.38
C LYS A 116 5.39 1.34 2.91
N GLY A 117 4.32 1.42 2.13
CA GLY A 117 4.36 1.81 0.74
C GLY A 117 4.83 3.25 0.60
N GLU A 118 5.66 3.49 -0.40
CA GLU A 118 6.25 4.80 -0.65
C GLU A 118 6.64 4.95 -2.13
N VAL A 119 6.76 6.20 -2.55
CA VAL A 119 7.39 6.57 -3.82
C VAL A 119 8.84 6.91 -3.52
N THR A 120 9.76 6.18 -4.13
CA THR A 120 11.20 6.28 -3.89
C THR A 120 11.95 6.07 -5.20
N THR A 121 13.27 5.94 -5.15
CA THR A 121 14.10 5.51 -6.28
C THR A 121 14.78 4.18 -5.98
N VAL A 122 15.38 3.54 -6.98
CA VAL A 122 16.22 2.34 -6.75
C VAL A 122 17.32 2.64 -5.74
N GLU A 123 17.99 3.79 -5.86
CA GLU A 123 18.96 4.28 -4.88
C GLU A 123 18.34 4.49 -3.50
N GLY A 124 17.17 5.12 -3.44
CA GLY A 124 16.47 5.41 -2.19
C GLY A 124 16.11 4.17 -1.38
N ILE A 125 15.84 3.03 -2.04
CA ILE A 125 15.62 1.75 -1.37
C ILE A 125 16.90 1.28 -0.65
N ILE A 126 18.06 1.42 -1.30
CA ILE A 126 19.36 1.04 -0.75
C ILE A 126 19.72 1.97 0.41
N ASP A 127 19.53 3.29 0.26
CA ASP A 127 19.81 4.27 1.31
C ASP A 127 18.94 4.06 2.55
N ARG A 128 17.66 3.70 2.35
CA ARG A 128 16.77 3.38 3.45
C ARG A 128 17.20 2.11 4.18
N ALA A 129 17.65 1.10 3.46
CA ALA A 129 18.20 -0.12 4.05
C ALA A 129 19.46 0.18 4.88
N ILE A 130 20.38 0.99 4.33
CA ILE A 130 21.59 1.44 5.04
C ILE A 130 21.21 2.18 6.32
N THR A 131 20.32 3.17 6.22
CA THR A 131 19.88 3.97 7.38
C THR A 131 19.26 3.09 8.46
N GLY A 132 18.42 2.12 8.08
CA GLY A 132 17.80 1.18 9.01
C GLY A 132 18.80 0.26 9.71
N LEU A 133 19.85 -0.18 9.01
CA LEU A 133 20.93 -0.98 9.61
C LEU A 133 21.82 -0.15 10.54
N GLU A 134 22.11 1.11 10.18
CA GLU A 134 22.98 2.01 10.93
C GLU A 134 22.35 2.60 12.19
N GLN A 135 21.02 2.76 12.23
CA GLN A 135 20.30 3.49 13.28
C GLN A 135 20.70 3.08 14.72
N ASP A 136 20.85 1.79 15.00
CA ASP A 136 21.21 1.30 16.34
C ASP A 136 22.67 0.82 16.44
N GLN A 137 23.52 1.07 15.43
CA GLN A 137 24.90 0.56 15.43
C GLN A 137 25.71 1.06 16.63
N VAL A 138 25.47 2.28 17.12
CA VAL A 138 26.16 2.81 18.32
C VAL A 138 25.89 1.94 19.54
N VAL A 139 24.64 1.52 19.73
CA VAL A 139 24.24 0.64 20.85
C VAL A 139 24.73 -0.79 20.62
N ARG A 140 24.65 -1.30 19.38
CA ARG A 140 25.13 -2.64 19.01
C ARG A 140 26.63 -2.79 19.24
N ARG A 141 27.45 -1.78 18.94
CA ARG A 141 28.90 -1.81 19.19
C ARG A 141 29.26 -1.97 20.68
N ILE A 142 28.41 -1.52 21.59
CA ILE A 142 28.61 -1.68 23.04
C ILE A 142 28.10 -3.03 23.53
N THR A 143 26.91 -3.44 23.07
CA THR A 143 26.22 -4.64 23.59
C THR A 143 26.64 -5.94 22.90
N HIS A 144 26.88 -5.89 21.59
CA HIS A 144 27.17 -7.03 20.70
C HIS A 144 28.22 -6.63 19.64
N PRO A 145 29.49 -6.44 20.02
CA PRO A 145 30.52 -5.89 19.13
C PRO A 145 30.81 -6.77 17.90
N GLU A 146 30.77 -8.09 18.04
CA GLU A 146 31.00 -9.01 16.91
C GLU A 146 29.92 -8.90 15.82
N ASP A 147 28.66 -8.74 16.22
CA ASP A 147 27.56 -8.60 15.26
C ASP A 147 27.53 -7.21 14.65
N ALA A 148 27.91 -6.18 15.42
CA ALA A 148 28.07 -4.82 14.90
C ALA A 148 29.13 -4.77 13.78
N GLU A 149 30.25 -5.49 13.91
CA GLU A 149 31.28 -5.55 12.88
C GLU A 149 30.78 -6.24 11.59
N LYS A 150 29.96 -7.29 11.72
CA LYS A 150 29.34 -7.95 10.56
C LYS A 150 28.36 -7.02 9.84
N ILE A 151 27.56 -6.26 10.59
CA ILE A 151 26.62 -5.29 10.04
C ILE A 151 27.38 -4.16 9.35
N ASP A 152 28.44 -3.61 9.97
CA ASP A 152 29.25 -2.56 9.37
C ASP A 152 29.84 -3.01 8.01
N LYS A 153 30.40 -4.23 7.95
CA LYS A 153 30.89 -4.82 6.68
C LYS A 153 29.79 -4.99 5.63
N PHE A 154 28.57 -5.33 6.06
CA PHE A 154 27.44 -5.49 5.15
C PHE A 154 26.94 -4.14 4.62
N VAL A 155 26.91 -3.11 5.47
CA VAL A 155 26.59 -1.74 5.08
C VAL A 155 27.60 -1.21 4.07
N ASP A 156 28.89 -1.49 4.25
CA ASP A 156 29.92 -1.11 3.27
C ASP A 156 29.68 -1.78 1.90
N ARG A 157 29.21 -3.03 1.87
CA ARG A 157 28.81 -3.71 0.62
C ARG A 157 27.57 -3.10 -0.02
N LEU A 158 26.61 -2.61 0.77
CA LEU A 158 25.46 -1.89 0.23
C LEU A 158 25.86 -0.53 -0.34
N LYS A 159 26.77 0.19 0.32
CA LYS A 159 27.32 1.46 -0.17
C LYS A 159 28.13 1.26 -1.44
N SER A 160 28.89 0.17 -1.56
CA SER A 160 29.66 -0.11 -2.77
C SER A 160 28.76 -0.27 -3.99
N LEU A 161 27.55 -0.85 -3.88
CA LEU A 161 26.61 -0.93 -5.00
C LEU A 161 26.28 0.43 -5.64
N LYS A 162 26.36 1.51 -4.86
CA LYS A 162 26.12 2.87 -5.35
C LYS A 162 27.36 3.50 -5.98
N GLU A 163 28.55 3.17 -5.47
CA GLU A 163 29.79 3.87 -5.81
C GLU A 163 30.67 3.13 -6.82
N SER A 164 30.72 1.80 -6.76
CA SER A 164 31.72 1.00 -7.50
C SER A 164 31.32 0.64 -8.93
N ASN A 165 30.20 1.18 -9.44
CA ASN A 165 29.63 0.79 -10.74
C ASN A 165 29.45 -0.73 -10.88
N GLU A 166 29.27 -1.41 -9.74
CA GLU A 166 29.03 -2.85 -9.70
C GLU A 166 27.63 -3.15 -10.22
N PHE A 167 27.55 -4.04 -11.19
CA PHE A 167 26.27 -4.46 -11.75
C PHE A 167 25.60 -5.44 -10.78
N PHE A 168 24.36 -5.15 -10.41
CA PHE A 168 23.57 -6.02 -9.54
C PHE A 168 22.14 -6.15 -10.06
N THR A 169 21.45 -7.17 -9.55
CA THR A 169 20.06 -7.43 -9.91
C THR A 169 19.15 -7.03 -8.75
N LEU A 170 18.22 -6.13 -9.01
CA LEU A 170 17.15 -5.79 -8.08
C LEU A 170 15.89 -6.56 -8.47
N ILE A 171 15.40 -7.40 -7.56
CA ILE A 171 14.14 -8.12 -7.71
C ILE A 171 13.12 -7.49 -6.77
N ILE A 172 12.01 -7.03 -7.34
CA ILE A 172 10.88 -6.49 -6.58
C ILE A 172 9.67 -7.37 -6.85
N GLU A 173 9.14 -8.00 -5.81
CA GLU A 173 7.94 -8.82 -5.87
C GLU A 173 6.83 -8.19 -5.05
N ASP A 174 5.71 -7.90 -5.67
CA ASP A 174 4.54 -7.34 -5.01
C ASP A 174 3.33 -8.22 -5.27
N ILE A 175 2.83 -8.84 -4.20
CA ILE A 175 1.63 -9.68 -4.27
C ILE A 175 0.38 -8.84 -4.57
N SER A 176 0.36 -7.53 -4.26
CA SER A 176 -0.80 -6.68 -4.56
C SER A 176 -0.92 -6.29 -6.04
N GLY A 177 0.19 -6.35 -6.79
CA GLY A 177 0.24 -5.94 -8.20
C GLY A 177 0.10 -4.41 -8.41
N CYS A 178 0.39 -3.62 -7.38
CA CYS A 178 0.27 -2.16 -7.39
C CYS A 178 1.61 -1.44 -7.46
N SER A 179 2.72 -2.14 -7.23
CA SER A 179 4.07 -1.59 -7.38
C SER A 179 4.42 -1.29 -8.84
N PHE A 180 5.33 -0.34 -9.03
CA PHE A 180 5.74 0.17 -10.34
C PHE A 180 7.22 0.54 -10.36
N ILE A 181 7.89 0.34 -11.50
CA ILE A 181 9.24 0.83 -11.75
C ILE A 181 9.22 1.63 -13.06
N GLU A 182 9.78 2.83 -13.02
CA GLU A 182 9.90 3.71 -14.17
C GLU A 182 10.75 3.08 -15.29
N ASN A 183 10.25 3.21 -16.53
CA ASN A 183 11.03 2.95 -17.74
C ASN A 183 11.59 4.29 -18.28
N PRO A 184 12.88 4.56 -18.09
CA PRO A 184 13.49 5.82 -18.52
C PRO A 184 13.60 5.95 -20.04
N ASN A 185 13.37 4.87 -20.79
CA ASN A 185 13.43 4.84 -22.25
C ASN A 185 12.04 4.87 -22.90
N ALA A 186 10.97 5.05 -22.12
CA ALA A 186 9.61 5.11 -22.64
C ALA A 186 9.49 6.14 -23.78
N PRO A 187 8.80 5.82 -24.90
CA PRO A 187 7.96 4.64 -25.14
C PRO A 187 8.72 3.39 -25.63
N GLN A 188 10.05 3.44 -25.74
CA GLN A 188 10.83 2.26 -26.15
C GLN A 188 10.83 1.19 -25.06
N THR A 189 10.92 -0.07 -25.48
CA THR A 189 11.01 -1.20 -24.56
C THR A 189 12.30 -1.12 -23.76
N ASP A 190 12.17 -1.30 -22.45
CA ASP A 190 13.31 -1.41 -21.57
C ASP A 190 13.96 -2.79 -21.68
N LYS A 191 15.28 -2.83 -21.85
CA LYS A 191 16.04 -4.08 -21.95
C LYS A 191 16.56 -4.55 -20.60
N SER A 192 16.75 -3.65 -19.64
CA SER A 192 17.26 -3.99 -18.32
C SER A 192 16.16 -4.37 -17.32
N LEU A 193 14.91 -3.98 -17.60
CA LEU A 193 13.74 -4.30 -16.78
C LEU A 193 12.89 -5.41 -17.40
N LYS A 194 12.76 -6.53 -16.69
CA LYS A 194 11.82 -7.61 -17.00
C LYS A 194 10.64 -7.54 -16.04
N ILE A 195 9.42 -7.62 -16.58
CA ILE A 195 8.17 -7.59 -15.82
C ILE A 195 7.43 -8.91 -16.03
N GLU A 196 7.10 -9.59 -14.95
CA GLU A 196 6.39 -10.87 -14.95
C GLU A 196 5.19 -10.82 -14.02
N ASN A 197 4.03 -11.30 -14.48
CA ASN A 197 2.87 -11.47 -13.62
C ASN A 197 2.81 -12.92 -13.13
N PHE A 198 2.56 -13.12 -11.83
CA PHE A 198 2.44 -14.45 -11.23
C PHE A 198 1.07 -14.65 -10.56
N ILE A 199 0.66 -15.91 -10.50
CA ILE A 199 -0.56 -16.30 -9.78
C ILE A 199 -0.21 -16.41 -8.30
N ARG A 200 -0.96 -15.70 -7.46
CA ARG A 200 -0.77 -15.71 -6.00
C ARG A 200 -1.07 -17.10 -5.43
N THR A 201 -0.38 -17.45 -4.36
CA THR A 201 -0.77 -18.59 -3.53
C THR A 201 -1.98 -18.21 -2.66
N LYS A 202 -2.67 -19.21 -2.12
CA LYS A 202 -3.80 -18.97 -1.21
C LYS A 202 -3.41 -18.11 0.01
N ASP A 203 -2.24 -18.39 0.59
CA ASP A 203 -1.74 -17.62 1.72
C ASP A 203 -1.48 -16.15 1.36
N GLN A 204 -0.98 -15.88 0.14
CA GLN A 204 -0.78 -14.52 -0.37
C GLN A 204 -2.11 -13.81 -0.63
N ASP A 205 -3.12 -14.52 -1.14
CA ASP A 205 -4.47 -13.98 -1.28
C ASP A 205 -5.07 -13.63 0.09
N HIS A 206 -4.94 -14.51 1.09
CA HIS A 206 -5.42 -14.26 2.45
C HIS A 206 -4.70 -13.08 3.13
N GLN A 207 -3.38 -12.91 2.91
CA GLN A 207 -2.63 -11.74 3.38
C GLN A 207 -3.15 -10.42 2.82
N LEU A 208 -3.73 -10.46 1.62
CA LEU A 208 -4.34 -9.33 0.94
C LEU A 208 -5.83 -9.18 1.26
N GLY A 209 -6.38 -10.03 2.14
CA GLY A 209 -7.80 -10.06 2.46
C GLY A 209 -8.68 -10.61 1.34
N VAL A 210 -8.08 -11.29 0.35
CA VAL A 210 -8.79 -11.92 -0.77
C VAL A 210 -9.15 -13.35 -0.36
N PHE A 211 -10.44 -13.62 -0.21
CA PHE A 211 -10.97 -14.95 0.11
C PHE A 211 -11.91 -15.45 -0.98
N THR A 212 -11.96 -16.76 -1.17
CA THR A 212 -12.93 -17.37 -2.09
C THR A 212 -14.32 -17.44 -1.44
N ASN A 213 -15.38 -17.40 -2.25
CA ASN A 213 -16.76 -17.53 -1.75
C ASN A 213 -16.96 -18.82 -0.95
N GLU A 214 -16.28 -19.92 -1.31
CA GLU A 214 -16.31 -21.19 -0.60
C GLU A 214 -15.64 -21.13 0.79
N GLU A 215 -14.57 -20.36 0.94
CA GLU A 215 -13.90 -20.15 2.24
C GLU A 215 -14.74 -19.27 3.17
N VAL A 216 -15.46 -18.29 2.62
CA VAL A 216 -16.36 -17.42 3.39
C VAL A 216 -17.64 -18.15 3.79
N THR A 217 -18.15 -19.06 2.96
CA THR A 217 -19.43 -19.77 3.20
C THR A 217 -19.25 -21.16 3.83
N GLY A 218 -18.05 -21.75 3.75
CA GLY A 218 -17.78 -23.15 4.04
C GLY A 218 -16.86 -23.40 5.24
N LYS A 219 -17.26 -22.95 6.45
CA LYS A 219 -16.83 -23.51 7.75
C LYS A 219 -17.70 -22.91 8.86
N LYS A 220 -18.83 -23.57 9.16
CA LYS A 220 -19.84 -23.08 10.12
C LYS A 220 -19.37 -22.97 11.59
N GLU A 221 -18.22 -23.51 11.95
CA GLU A 221 -17.80 -23.57 13.37
C GLU A 221 -16.74 -22.53 13.78
N ASN A 222 -16.04 -21.87 12.83
CA ASN A 222 -15.00 -20.86 13.12
C ASN A 222 -14.92 -19.77 12.04
N ALA A 223 -16.06 -19.35 11.49
CA ALA A 223 -16.09 -18.19 10.60
C ALA A 223 -15.95 -16.90 11.41
N LEU A 224 -15.00 -16.03 11.05
CA LEU A 224 -14.87 -14.66 11.59
C LEU A 224 -16.12 -13.82 11.33
N LEU A 225 -16.88 -14.17 10.30
CA LEU A 225 -18.14 -13.53 9.92
C LEU A 225 -19.22 -14.60 9.96
N LYS A 226 -20.18 -14.44 10.86
CA LYS A 226 -21.39 -15.28 10.88
C LYS A 226 -22.37 -14.71 9.87
N PRO A 227 -22.93 -15.52 8.94
CA PRO A 227 -24.04 -15.07 8.11
C PRO A 227 -25.19 -14.66 9.04
N ILE A 228 -25.66 -13.43 8.90
CA ILE A 228 -26.87 -12.97 9.57
C ILE A 228 -28.04 -13.79 9.00
N GLN A 229 -28.75 -14.54 9.83
CA GLN A 229 -29.98 -15.21 9.38
C GLN A 229 -31.07 -14.16 9.15
N GLU A 230 -31.89 -14.34 8.11
CA GLU A 230 -33.05 -13.46 7.89
C GLU A 230 -33.93 -13.45 9.14
N GLY A 231 -34.02 -12.28 9.79
CA GLY A 231 -34.78 -12.06 11.03
C GLY A 231 -33.98 -12.13 12.34
N GLU A 232 -32.67 -12.43 12.30
CA GLU A 232 -31.82 -12.49 13.52
C GLU A 232 -31.53 -11.10 14.12
N TYR A 233 -31.63 -10.05 13.30
CA TYR A 233 -31.59 -8.65 13.74
C TYR A 233 -32.87 -7.95 13.25
N PRO A 234 -33.86 -7.70 14.13
CA PRO A 234 -35.01 -6.87 13.78
C PRO A 234 -34.56 -5.47 13.37
N LEU A 235 -35.30 -4.82 12.48
CA LEU A 235 -35.02 -3.45 11.97
C LEU A 235 -34.79 -2.42 13.09
N GLU A 236 -35.33 -2.67 14.28
CA GLU A 236 -35.21 -1.85 15.49
C GLU A 236 -33.81 -1.93 16.13
N ASP A 237 -33.07 -3.04 15.97
CA ASP A 237 -31.67 -3.16 16.43
C ASP A 237 -30.68 -2.45 15.48
N PHE A 238 -31.18 -1.90 14.36
CA PHE A 238 -30.38 -1.11 13.43
C PHE A 238 -30.31 0.39 13.76
N GLU A 239 -30.67 0.81 14.98
CA GLU A 239 -30.48 2.20 15.44
C GLU A 239 -29.00 2.63 15.40
N GLY A 240 -28.67 3.32 14.31
CA GLY A 240 -27.37 3.91 14.02
C GLY A 240 -27.48 4.56 12.64
N GLU A 241 -27.03 5.80 12.49
CA GLU A 241 -27.23 6.59 11.29
C GLU A 241 -26.70 5.86 10.05
N ILE A 242 -27.62 5.47 9.16
CA ILE A 242 -27.29 4.97 7.84
C ILE A 242 -26.88 6.18 7.02
N LEU A 243 -25.61 6.22 6.61
CA LEU A 243 -25.11 7.26 5.73
C LEU A 243 -25.45 6.84 4.29
N SER A 244 -26.41 7.53 3.71
CA SER A 244 -26.82 7.36 2.31
C SER A 244 -26.16 8.43 1.45
N PHE A 245 -25.45 8.03 0.40
CA PHE A 245 -24.93 8.96 -0.59
C PHE A 245 -25.19 8.46 -2.01
N PRO A 246 -25.48 9.37 -2.96
CA PRO A 246 -25.68 9.02 -4.35
C PRO A 246 -24.34 8.62 -4.98
N THR A 247 -24.31 7.49 -5.68
CA THR A 247 -23.17 6.98 -6.44
C THR A 247 -23.64 6.33 -7.75
N ASN A 248 -22.74 5.77 -8.54
CA ASN A 248 -23.10 4.92 -9.68
C ASN A 248 -22.78 3.46 -9.34
N CYS A 249 -23.64 2.54 -9.76
CA CYS A 249 -23.44 1.12 -9.51
C CYS A 249 -22.12 0.66 -10.16
N PRO A 250 -21.19 0.05 -9.41
CA PRO A 250 -19.87 -0.34 -9.92
C PRO A 250 -19.93 -1.43 -11.01
N GLY A 251 -21.04 -2.16 -11.13
CA GLY A 251 -21.25 -3.15 -12.19
C GLY A 251 -21.83 -2.57 -13.49
N CYS A 252 -22.80 -1.65 -13.40
CA CYS A 252 -23.56 -1.17 -14.57
C CYS A 252 -23.47 0.35 -14.83
N ASN A 253 -22.78 1.09 -13.95
CA ASN A 253 -22.57 2.53 -14.01
C ASN A 253 -23.86 3.38 -14.07
N VAL A 254 -24.97 2.84 -13.57
CA VAL A 254 -26.25 3.54 -13.44
C VAL A 254 -26.30 4.27 -12.09
N PRO A 255 -26.83 5.51 -12.01
CA PRO A 255 -26.99 6.23 -10.75
C PRO A 255 -27.84 5.45 -9.75
N CYS A 256 -27.34 5.27 -8.53
CA CYS A 256 -27.99 4.59 -7.42
C CYS A 256 -27.57 5.19 -6.07
N GLU A 257 -28.36 5.00 -5.02
CA GLU A 257 -27.96 5.38 -3.66
C GLU A 257 -27.20 4.23 -2.99
N THR A 258 -26.05 4.52 -2.39
CA THR A 258 -25.32 3.57 -1.54
C THR A 258 -25.55 3.92 -0.09
N ASN A 259 -25.97 2.91 0.67
CA ASN A 259 -26.21 2.99 2.10
C ASN A 259 -25.03 2.35 2.81
N MET A 260 -24.35 3.12 3.64
CA MET A 260 -23.22 2.65 4.44
C MET A 260 -23.58 2.76 5.92
N LYS A 261 -23.37 1.67 6.66
CA LYS A 261 -23.50 1.66 8.12
C LYS A 261 -22.14 1.31 8.71
N MET A 262 -21.61 2.20 9.54
CA MET A 262 -20.37 1.94 10.27
C MET A 262 -20.65 0.87 11.33
N THR A 263 -19.97 -0.27 11.25
CA THR A 263 -20.02 -1.30 12.30
C THR A 263 -18.83 -1.08 13.23
N GLY A 264 -19.05 -1.21 14.54
CA GLY A 264 -18.01 -1.05 15.57
C GLY A 264 -16.94 -2.16 15.59
N ILE A 265 -16.73 -2.82 14.46
CA ILE A 265 -15.71 -3.84 14.24
C ILE A 265 -14.73 -3.25 13.23
N LEU A 266 -13.46 -3.15 13.61
CA LEU A 266 -12.33 -2.66 12.79
C LEU A 266 -12.01 -3.61 11.62
N LEU A 267 -12.98 -3.84 10.73
CA LEU A 267 -12.88 -4.65 9.54
C LEU A 267 -13.61 -3.92 8.41
N PHE A 268 -12.86 -3.10 7.66
CA PHE A 268 -13.31 -2.61 6.36
C PHE A 268 -13.42 -3.80 5.41
N ILE A 269 -14.64 -4.30 5.21
CA ILE A 269 -14.95 -5.35 4.23
C ILE A 269 -15.72 -4.69 3.10
N TYR A 270 -15.10 -4.59 1.93
CA TYR A 270 -15.81 -4.32 0.68
C TYR A 270 -16.60 -5.57 0.30
N LEU A 271 -17.91 -5.58 0.57
CA LEU A 271 -18.83 -6.58 0.02
C LEU A 271 -19.24 -6.14 -1.39
N TYR A 272 -18.79 -6.88 -2.41
CA TYR A 272 -19.40 -6.84 -3.74
C TYR A 272 -20.24 -8.10 -3.92
N SER A 273 -21.56 -7.95 -4.11
CA SER A 273 -22.39 -8.99 -4.72
C SER A 273 -22.19 -8.95 -6.24
N ILE A 274 -21.97 -10.12 -6.83
CA ILE A 274 -22.08 -10.37 -8.28
C ILE A 274 -23.55 -10.35 -8.67
#